data_AF-A0A3A4YS16-F1
#
_entry.id   AF-A0A3A4YS16-F1
#
_cell.length_a   1.000
_cell.length_b   1.000
_cell.length_c   1.000
_cell.angle_alpha   90.00
_cell.angle_beta   90.00
_cell.angle_gamma   90.00
#
_symmetry.space_group_name_H-M   'P 1'
#
loop_
_entity.id
_entity.type
_entity.pdbx_description
1 polymer ?
#
loop_
_entity_poly.entity_id
_entity_poly.type
_entity_poly.pdbx_seq_one_letter_code
_entity_poly.pdbx_strand_id
1 'polypeptide(L)'
;MTDNCMKHFERISEYLDGELDPATCIEIERHMAECPQCENCVESLKRTVALCRKMGGEKLAPDEATRIREKLRECLFREHKAG
;
A
#
# COMPACT_ATOMS: atom_id res chain seq x y z
N MET A 1 -7.74 -13.38 -19.43
CA MET A 1 -7.94 -13.41 -17.97
C MET A 1 -9.00 -14.45 -17.67
N THR A 2 -8.78 -15.30 -16.66
CA THR A 2 -9.74 -16.30 -16.19
C THR A 2 -10.54 -15.74 -15.01
N ASP A 3 -11.61 -16.44 -14.59
CA ASP A 3 -12.47 -16.05 -13.46
C ASP A 3 -11.67 -15.86 -12.15
N ASN A 4 -10.68 -16.73 -11.90
CA ASN A 4 -9.79 -16.62 -10.74
C ASN A 4 -8.91 -15.34 -10.77
N CYS A 5 -8.44 -14.93 -11.95
CA CYS A 5 -7.70 -13.67 -12.10
C CYS A 5 -8.59 -12.45 -11.79
N MET A 6 -9.85 -12.47 -12.24
CA MET A 6 -10.79 -11.36 -12.04
C MET A 6 -11.10 -11.14 -10.56
N LYS A 7 -11.32 -12.21 -9.80
CA LYS A 7 -11.56 -12.16 -8.35
C LYS A 7 -10.46 -11.42 -7.59
N HIS A 8 -9.19 -11.66 -7.93
CA HIS A 8 -8.07 -10.97 -7.29
C HIS A 8 -7.90 -9.53 -7.82
N PHE A 9 -8.27 -9.29 -9.08
CA PHE A 9 -8.17 -7.97 -9.69
C PHE A 9 -9.15 -6.97 -9.09
N GLU A 10 -10.36 -7.40 -8.71
CA GLU A 10 -11.35 -6.54 -8.05
C GLU A 10 -10.84 -5.94 -6.74
N ARG A 11 -9.95 -6.65 -6.03
CA ARG A 11 -9.39 -6.24 -4.74
C ARG A 11 -7.99 -5.63 -4.85
N ILE A 12 -7.49 -5.41 -6.07
CA ILE A 12 -6.10 -4.97 -6.24
C ILE A 12 -5.87 -3.54 -5.76
N SER A 13 -6.88 -2.68 -5.84
CA SER A 13 -6.79 -1.31 -5.30
C SER A 13 -6.60 -1.34 -3.78
N GLU A 14 -7.46 -2.08 -3.05
CA GLU A 14 -7.34 -2.29 -1.60
C GLU A 14 -5.97 -2.89 -1.23
N TYR A 15 -5.46 -3.83 -2.04
CA TYR A 15 -4.12 -4.41 -1.86
C TYR A 15 -3.02 -3.36 -1.97
N LEU A 16 -3.07 -2.50 -3.00
CA LEU A 16 -2.07 -1.46 -3.22
C LEU A 16 -2.10 -0.34 -2.19
N ASP A 17 -3.27 -0.07 -1.61
CA ASP A 17 -3.47 0.92 -0.55
C ASP A 17 -3.22 0.36 0.86
N GLY A 18 -3.04 -0.96 0.99
CA GLY A 18 -2.72 -1.64 2.25
C GLY A 18 -3.91 -1.83 3.19
N GLU A 19 -5.11 -1.87 2.64
CA GLU A 19 -6.38 -1.95 3.39
C GLU A 19 -6.86 -3.39 3.60
N LEU A 20 -6.15 -4.36 3.02
CA LEU A 20 -6.48 -5.77 3.11
C LEU A 20 -5.97 -6.43 4.38
N ASP A 21 -6.70 -7.45 4.84
CA ASP A 21 -6.24 -8.34 5.89
C ASP A 21 -5.06 -9.23 5.40
N PRO A 22 -4.18 -9.70 6.30
CA PRO A 22 -3.01 -10.48 5.92
C PRO A 22 -3.31 -11.75 5.13
N ALA A 23 -4.43 -12.42 5.41
CA ALA A 23 -4.77 -13.66 4.72
C ALA A 23 -5.13 -13.39 3.26
N THR A 24 -5.92 -12.34 2.99
CA THR A 24 -6.21 -11.93 1.62
C THR A 24 -4.93 -11.54 0.87
N CYS A 25 -4.00 -10.80 1.49
CA CYS A 25 -2.73 -10.42 0.86
C CYS A 25 -1.95 -11.66 0.39
N ILE A 26 -1.83 -12.68 1.24
CA ILE A 26 -1.15 -13.94 0.91
C ILE A 26 -1.81 -14.63 -0.29
N GLU A 27 -3.15 -14.62 -0.38
CA GLU A 27 -3.83 -15.23 -1.52
C GLU A 27 -3.52 -14.52 -2.84
N ILE A 28 -3.50 -13.19 -2.84
CA ILE A 28 -3.16 -12.37 -4.01
C ILE A 28 -1.69 -12.60 -4.41
N GLU A 29 -0.78 -12.62 -3.43
CA GLU A 29 0.65 -12.89 -3.64
C GLU A 29 0.88 -14.29 -4.24
N ARG A 30 0.23 -15.32 -3.69
CA ARG A 30 0.28 -16.68 -4.25
C ARG A 30 -0.23 -16.70 -5.69
N HIS A 31 -1.33 -16.01 -5.99
CA HIS A 31 -1.85 -15.96 -7.36
C HIS A 31 -0.86 -15.31 -8.32
N MET A 32 -0.20 -14.20 -7.93
CA MET A 32 0.81 -13.56 -8.77
C MET A 32 2.02 -14.48 -9.02
N ALA A 33 2.45 -15.25 -8.02
CA ALA A 33 3.54 -16.22 -8.17
C ALA A 33 3.22 -17.34 -9.18
N GLU A 34 1.93 -17.69 -9.34
CA GLU A 34 1.46 -18.73 -10.26
C GLU A 34 0.95 -18.17 -11.60
N CYS A 35 0.73 -16.85 -11.70
CA CYS A 35 0.16 -16.19 -12.88
C CYS A 35 0.99 -14.97 -13.32
N PRO A 36 1.96 -15.15 -14.24
CA PRO A 36 2.82 -14.08 -14.73
C PRO A 36 2.06 -12.89 -15.34
N GLN A 37 0.89 -13.11 -15.92
CA GLN A 37 0.06 -12.05 -16.48
C GLN A 37 -0.47 -11.11 -15.38
N CYS A 38 -0.91 -11.68 -14.27
CA CYS A 38 -1.37 -10.91 -13.12
C CYS A 38 -0.20 -10.19 -12.44
N GLU A 39 0.93 -10.86 -12.24
CA GLU A 39 2.15 -10.22 -11.72
C GLU A 39 2.53 -8.98 -12.55
N ASN A 40 2.65 -9.12 -13.88
CA ASN A 40 2.99 -8.02 -14.77
C ASN A 40 1.97 -6.87 -14.74
N CYS A 41 0.68 -7.20 -14.61
CA CYS A 41 -0.38 -6.20 -14.55
C CYS A 41 -0.29 -5.38 -13.25
N VAL A 42 -0.11 -6.05 -12.11
CA VAL A 42 0.03 -5.42 -10.79
C VAL A 42 1.29 -4.56 -10.74
N GLU A 43 2.42 -5.04 -11.28
CA GLU A 43 3.66 -4.25 -11.35
C GLU A 43 3.50 -3.01 -12.23
N SER A 44 2.78 -3.12 -13.35
CA SER A 44 2.47 -1.97 -14.20
C SER A 44 1.60 -0.94 -13.45
N LEU A 45 0.60 -1.41 -12.71
CA LEU A 45 -0.27 -0.55 -11.91
C LEU A 45 0.49 0.15 -10.77
N LYS A 46 1.36 -0.56 -10.05
CA LYS A 46 2.25 0.04 -9.02
C LYS A 46 3.09 1.19 -9.60
N ARG A 47 3.65 1.02 -10.79
CA ARG A 47 4.42 2.06 -11.48
C ARG A 47 3.55 3.27 -11.80
N THR A 48 2.35 3.04 -12.33
CA THR A 48 1.38 4.11 -12.61
C THR A 48 1.01 4.88 -11.34
N VAL A 49 0.69 4.20 -10.24
CA VAL A 49 0.41 4.83 -8.93
C VAL A 49 1.60 5.66 -8.45
N ALA A 50 2.82 5.12 -8.55
CA ALA A 50 4.03 5.85 -8.17
C ALA A 50 4.25 7.12 -9.01
N LEU A 51 3.94 7.09 -10.31
CA LEU A 51 3.99 8.26 -11.18
C LEU A 51 2.93 9.29 -10.76
N CYS A 52 1.69 8.87 -10.51
CA CYS A 52 0.62 9.75 -10.04
C CYS A 52 0.99 10.44 -8.71
N ARG A 53 1.54 9.69 -7.74
CA ARG A 53 2.00 10.23 -6.45
C ARG A 53 3.12 11.27 -6.60
N LYS A 54 4.00 11.13 -7.60
CA LYS A 54 5.05 12.12 -7.89
C LYS A 54 4.51 13.40 -8.50
N MET A 55 3.41 13.33 -9.25
CA MET A 55 2.81 14.49 -9.93
C MET A 55 1.89 15.31 -9.00
N GLY A 56 1.24 14.66 -8.04
CA GLY A 56 0.15 15.27 -7.26
C GLY A 56 0.49 15.82 -5.87
N GLY A 57 1.75 15.83 -5.45
CA GLY A 57 2.11 16.11 -4.05
C GLY A 57 2.91 17.39 -3.83
N GLU A 58 2.32 18.36 -3.15
CA GLU A 58 3.10 19.36 -2.41
C GLU A 58 3.83 18.61 -1.29
N LYS A 59 5.17 18.61 -1.34
CA LYS A 59 5.96 17.95 -0.30
C LYS A 59 5.93 18.82 0.95
N LEU A 60 5.65 18.21 2.09
CA LEU A 60 5.93 18.85 3.38
C LEU A 60 7.38 19.35 3.40
N ALA A 61 7.57 20.56 3.92
CA ALA A 61 8.92 21.05 4.11
C ALA A 61 9.67 20.12 5.10
N PRO A 62 10.99 19.88 4.93
CA PRO A 62 11.72 18.90 5.72
C PRO A 62 11.64 19.11 7.25
N ASP A 63 11.55 20.37 7.66
CA ASP A 63 11.37 20.82 9.05
C ASP A 63 9.97 20.49 9.58
N GLU A 64 8.93 20.67 8.78
CA GLU A 64 7.56 20.28 9.15
C GLU A 64 7.42 18.76 9.28
N ALA A 65 7.97 18.00 8.34
CA ALA A 65 7.95 16.54 8.40
C ALA A 65 8.70 15.99 9.62
N THR A 66 9.74 16.69 10.08
CA THR A 66 10.50 16.34 11.30
C THR A 66 9.68 16.64 12.55
N ARG A 67 9.11 17.85 12.63
CA ARG A 67 8.24 18.28 13.74
C ARG A 67 7.04 17.35 13.93
N ILE A 68 6.38 16.95 12.84
CA ILE A 68 5.25 16.00 12.87
C ILE A 68 5.72 14.64 13.42
N ARG A 69 6.85 14.11 12.93
CA ARG A 69 7.38 12.82 13.40
C ARG A 69 7.74 12.83 14.88
N GLU A 70 8.34 13.91 15.37
CA GLU A 70 8.65 14.07 16.80
C GLU A 70 7.36 14.09 17.63
N LYS A 71 6.36 14.86 17.20
CA LYS A 71 5.07 14.93 17.89
C LYS A 71 4.33 13.60 17.91
N LEU A 72 4.30 12.88 16.79
CA LEU A 72 3.70 11.54 16.71
C LEU A 72 4.39 10.57 17.66
N ARG A 73 5.73 10.57 17.72
CA ARG A 73 6.48 9.77 18.68
C ARG A 73 6.07 10.10 20.11
N GLU A 74 6.05 11.37 20.50
CA GLU A 74 5.63 11.77 21.85
C GLU A 74 4.23 11.27 22.21
N CYS A 75 3.26 11.37 21.30
CA CYS A 75 1.90 10.90 21.53
C CYS A 75 1.82 9.37 21.67
N LEU A 76 2.43 8.63 20.73
CA LEU A 76 2.44 7.16 20.75
C LEU A 76 3.16 6.61 22.00
N PHE A 77 4.25 7.26 22.43
CA PHE A 77 4.95 6.88 23.66
C PHE A 77 4.15 7.18 24.94
N ARG A 78 3.28 8.22 24.93
CA ARG A 78 2.39 8.51 26.06
C ARG A 78 1.27 7.47 26.17
N GLU A 79 0.71 7.05 25.05
CA GLU A 79 -0.34 6.02 25.02
C GLU A 79 0.17 4.65 25.50
N HIS A 80 1.41 4.28 25.16
CA HIS A 80 2.04 3.04 25.63
C HIS A 80 2.46 3.02 27.11
N LYS A 81 2.53 4.18 27.78
CA LYS A 81 2.86 4.25 29.23
C LYS A 81 1.62 4.24 30.12
N ALA A 82 0.43 4.41 29.53
CA ALA A 82 -0.85 4.52 30.22
C ALA A 82 -1.66 3.21 30.26
N GLY A 83 -1.15 2.13 29.66
CA GLY A 83 -1.69 0.77 29.73
C GLY A 83 -0.71 -0.19 30.37
#